data_AF-A0A933QLY7-F1
#
_entry.id   AF-A0A933QLY7-F1
#
_cell.length_a   1.000
_cell.length_b   1.000
_cell.length_c   1.000
_cell.angle_alpha   90.00
_cell.angle_beta   90.00
_cell.angle_gamma   90.00
#
_symmetry.space_group_name_H-M   'P 1'
#
loop_
_entity.id
_entity.type
_entity.pdbx_description
1 polymer ?
#
loop_
_entity_poly.entity_id
_entity_poly.type
_entity_poly.pdbx_seq_one_letter_code
_entity_poly.pdbx_strand_id
1 'polypeptide(L)'
;MNLFQIPIAYAAGIEETIGKISSNIIQPIIGFLFALALVMFLWGIVQFIANAENEEKLNEGKEHMLWGIMGMFIMVSVFGIMNLICNTIGAC
;
A
#
# COMPACT_ATOMS: atom_id res chain seq x y z
N MET A 1 -18.53 -37.95 3.76
CA MET A 1 -17.21 -38.36 3.25
C MET A 1 -17.36 -38.58 1.75
N ASN A 2 -17.17 -37.53 0.95
CA ASN A 2 -17.35 -37.56 -0.50
C ASN A 2 -15.98 -37.79 -1.15
N LEU A 3 -15.69 -39.06 -1.41
CA LEU A 3 -14.38 -39.59 -1.80
C LEU A 3 -14.04 -39.39 -3.29
N PHE A 4 -14.59 -38.36 -3.95
CA PHE A 4 -14.40 -38.09 -5.39
C PHE A 4 -14.53 -36.57 -5.69
N GLN A 5 -13.69 -35.76 -5.05
CA GLN A 5 -13.31 -34.46 -5.58
C GLN A 5 -11.94 -34.64 -6.22
N ILE A 6 -11.92 -35.30 -7.38
CA ILE A 6 -10.75 -35.25 -8.26
C ILE A 6 -10.52 -33.75 -8.49
N PRO A 7 -9.31 -33.21 -8.25
CA PRO A 7 -8.96 -31.87 -8.70
C PRO A 7 -8.87 -31.94 -10.22
N ILE A 8 -10.02 -31.96 -10.88
CA ILE A 8 -10.09 -31.59 -12.28
C ILE A 8 -9.64 -30.14 -12.29
N ALA A 9 -8.45 -29.93 -12.86
CA ALA A 9 -8.04 -28.63 -13.34
C ALA A 9 -9.11 -28.18 -14.33
N TYR A 10 -10.17 -27.55 -13.82
CA TYR A 10 -10.96 -26.62 -14.59
C TYR A 10 -9.90 -25.69 -15.17
N ALA A 11 -9.80 -25.68 -16.50
CA ALA A 11 -8.92 -24.76 -17.20
C ALA A 11 -9.13 -23.40 -16.55
N ALA A 12 -8.10 -22.91 -15.85
CA ALA A 12 -8.15 -21.63 -15.17
C ALA A 12 -8.50 -20.62 -16.26
N GLY A 13 -9.77 -20.21 -16.28
CA GLY A 13 -10.25 -19.25 -17.25
C GLY A 13 -9.36 -18.03 -17.12
N ILE A 14 -9.16 -17.31 -18.21
CA ILE A 14 -8.44 -16.04 -18.24
C ILE A 14 -8.85 -15.12 -17.05
N GLU A 15 -10.12 -15.19 -16.63
CA GLU A 15 -10.66 -14.51 -15.46
C GLU A 15 -10.10 -15.00 -14.11
N GLU A 16 -9.91 -16.30 -13.91
CA GLU A 16 -9.32 -16.88 -12.69
C GLU A 16 -7.83 -16.55 -12.59
N THR A 17 -7.12 -16.54 -13.73
CA THR A 17 -5.71 -16.19 -13.80
C THR A 17 -5.49 -14.70 -13.53
N ILE A 18 -6.34 -13.82 -14.07
CA ILE A 18 -6.32 -12.38 -13.80
C ILE A 18 -6.65 -12.09 -12.32
N GLY A 19 -7.64 -12.78 -11.75
CA GLY A 19 -7.99 -12.67 -10.33
C GLY A 19 -6.84 -13.05 -9.41
N LYS A 20 -6.13 -14.15 -9.70
CA LYS A 20 -4.96 -14.61 -8.94
C LYS A 20 -3.77 -13.64 -9.04
N ILE A 21 -3.52 -13.09 -10.22
CA ILE A 21 -2.45 -12.10 -10.44
C ILE A 21 -2.74 -10.82 -9.64
N SER A 22 -3.96 -10.30 -9.72
CA SER A 22 -4.35 -9.09 -8.99
C SER A 22 -4.23 -9.27 -7.47
N SER A 23 -4.76 -10.37 -6.93
CA SER A 23 -4.75 -10.61 -5.49
C SER A 23 -3.35 -10.88 -4.93
N ASN A 24 -2.49 -11.60 -5.67
CA ASN A 24 -1.19 -12.03 -5.15
C ASN A 24 -0.05 -11.06 -5.44
N ILE A 25 -0.25 -10.07 -6.32
CA ILE A 25 0.80 -9.11 -6.69
C ILE A 25 0.43 -7.70 -6.23
N ILE A 26 -0.80 -7.23 -6.51
CA ILE A 26 -1.16 -5.84 -6.25
C ILE A 26 -1.29 -5.56 -4.74
N GLN A 27 -2.03 -6.41 -4.01
CA GLN A 27 -2.20 -6.24 -2.55
C GLN A 27 -0.86 -6.21 -1.78
N PRO A 28 0.07 -7.16 -1.98
CA PRO A 28 1.35 -7.11 -1.27
C PRO A 28 2.22 -5.92 -1.70
N ILE A 29 2.19 -5.48 -2.96
CA ILE A 29 2.92 -4.29 -3.40
C ILE A 29 2.41 -3.03 -2.71
N ILE A 30 1.08 -2.86 -2.59
CA ILE A 30 0.49 -1.71 -1.88
C ILE A 30 0.94 -1.69 -0.42
N GLY A 31 0.86 -2.85 0.27
CA GLY A 31 1.34 -2.98 1.65
C GLY A 31 2.83 -2.68 1.79
N PHE A 32 3.64 -3.14 0.83
CA PHE A 32 5.07 -2.87 0.81
C PHE A 32 5.40 -1.39 0.59
N LEU A 33 4.72 -0.72 -0.35
CA LEU A 33 4.89 0.72 -0.59
C LEU A 33 4.46 1.54 0.63
N PHE A 34 3.39 1.15 1.31
CA PHE A 34 2.98 1.81 2.55
C PHE A 34 4.03 1.65 3.66
N ALA A 35 4.60 0.46 3.82
CA ALA A 35 5.68 0.22 4.76
C ALA A 35 6.92 1.07 4.42
N LEU A 36 7.30 1.18 3.15
CA LEU A 36 8.38 2.05 2.71
C LEU A 36 8.11 3.54 3.02
N ALA A 37 6.89 4.02 2.74
CA ALA A 37 6.51 5.40 3.06
C ALA A 37 6.61 5.68 4.57
N LEU A 38 6.19 4.72 5.41
CA LEU A 38 6.31 4.80 6.86
C LEU A 38 7.78 4.84 7.30
N VAL A 39 8.64 4.01 6.72
CA VAL A 39 10.09 4.00 7.02
C VAL A 39 10.74 5.33 6.65
N MET A 40 10.44 5.87 5.46
CA MET A 40 10.94 7.19 5.03
C MET A 40 10.47 8.31 5.96
N PHE A 41 9.22 8.25 6.40
CA PHE A 41 8.67 9.19 7.37
C PHE A 41 9.40 9.12 8.72
N LEU A 42 9.60 7.91 9.27
CA LEU A 42 10.32 7.70 10.52
C LEU A 42 11.79 8.14 10.40
N TRP A 43 12.44 7.87 9.27
CA TRP A 43 13.79 8.34 8.99
C TRP A 43 13.87 9.87 9.00
N GLY A 44 12.90 10.54 8.37
CA GLY A 44 12.78 11.99 8.42
C GLY A 44 12.65 12.55 9.83
N ILE A 45 11.87 11.90 10.71
CA ILE A 45 11.76 12.30 12.13
C ILE A 45 13.10 12.17 12.84
N VAL A 46 13.77 11.03 12.69
CA VAL A 46 15.08 10.79 13.31
C VAL A 46 16.09 11.84 12.86
N GLN A 47 16.15 12.12 11.56
CA GLN A 47 17.06 13.11 10.99
C GLN A 47 16.71 14.54 11.43
N PHE A 48 15.42 14.87 11.56
CA PHE A 48 14.96 16.16 12.05
C PHE A 48 15.34 16.40 13.52
N ILE A 49 15.18 15.39 14.39
CA ILE A 49 15.54 15.50 15.81
C ILE A 49 17.06 15.48 16.00
N ALA A 50 17.77 14.58 15.31
CA ALA A 50 19.21 14.41 15.49
C ALA A 50 20.04 15.61 14.99
N ASN A 51 19.51 16.40 14.05
CA ASN A 51 20.20 17.53 13.46
C ASN A 51 19.54 18.88 13.80
N ALA A 52 18.86 18.97 14.96
CA ALA A 52 18.14 20.18 15.36
C ALA A 52 19.02 21.45 15.45
N GLU A 53 20.34 21.30 15.61
CA GLU A 53 21.31 22.40 15.71
C GLU A 53 21.91 22.82 14.35
N ASN A 54 21.64 22.09 13.26
CA ASN A 54 22.18 22.36 11.93
C ASN A 54 21.04 22.62 10.94
N GLU A 55 20.84 23.88 10.56
CA GLU A 55 19.70 24.31 9.72
C GLU A 55 19.61 23.59 8.37
N GLU A 56 20.75 23.23 7.77
CA GLU A 56 20.80 22.55 6.47
C GLU A 56 20.24 21.12 6.57
N LYS A 57 20.75 20.35 7.54
CA LYS A 57 20.30 18.97 7.79
C LYS A 57 18.89 18.90 8.40
N LEU A 58 18.49 19.95 9.11
CA LEU A 58 17.14 20.10 9.63
C LEU A 58 16.12 20.25 8.49
N ASN A 59 16.45 21.03 7.46
CA ASN A 59 15.59 21.16 6.27
C ASN A 59 15.52 19.84 5.47
N GLU A 60 16.62 19.12 5.34
CA GLU A 60 16.65 17.81 4.70
C GLU A 60 15.75 16.79 5.44
N GLY A 61 15.80 16.77 6.78
CA GLY A 61 14.89 15.95 7.60
C GLY A 61 13.42 16.29 7.38
N LYS A 62 13.08 17.58 7.23
CA LYS A 62 11.72 18.02 6.90
C LYS A 62 11.27 17.55 5.53
N GLU A 63 12.13 17.61 4.52
CA GLU A 63 11.80 17.10 3.18
C GLU A 63 11.50 15.60 3.23
N HIS A 64 12.32 14.80 3.91
CA HIS A 64 12.05 13.37 4.07
C HIS A 64 10.73 13.07 4.78
N MET A 65 10.38 13.84 5.82
CA MET A 65 9.06 13.72 6.47
C MET A 65 7.93 14.05 5.50
N LEU A 66 8.05 15.12 4.70
CA LEU A 66 7.04 15.52 3.71
C LEU A 66 6.83 14.46 2.63
N TRP A 67 7.90 13.87 2.12
CA TRP A 67 7.82 12.77 1.15
C TRP A 67 7.08 11.54 1.73
N GLY A 68 7.35 11.20 2.99
CA GLY A 68 6.64 10.13 3.69
C GLY A 68 5.15 10.44 3.90
N ILE A 69 4.81 11.66 4.35
CA ILE A 69 3.43 12.10 4.55
C ILE A 69 2.66 12.10 3.23
N MET A 70 3.23 12.64 2.15
CA MET A 70 2.60 12.63 0.83
C MET A 70 2.30 11.21 0.36
N GLY A 71 3.25 10.28 0.53
CA GLY A 71 3.03 8.86 0.20
C GLY A 71 1.88 8.23 0.97
N MET A 72 1.84 8.45 2.30
CA MET A 72 0.74 7.94 3.13
C MET A 72 -0.60 8.60 2.79
N PHE A 73 -0.61 9.90 2.52
CA PHE A 73 -1.82 10.65 2.16
C PHE A 73 -2.46 10.12 0.88
N ILE A 74 -1.66 9.83 -0.15
CA ILE A 74 -2.16 9.27 -1.41
C ILE A 74 -2.82 7.90 -1.16
N MET A 75 -2.15 7.01 -0.39
CA MET A 75 -2.70 5.69 -0.09
C MET A 75 -4.04 5.78 0.66
N VAL A 76 -4.11 6.59 1.72
CA VAL A 76 -5.35 6.78 2.49
C VAL A 76 -6.44 7.40 1.62
N SER A 77 -6.09 8.36 0.75
CA SER A 77 -7.04 9.00 -0.17
C SER A 77 -7.65 7.97 -1.13
N VAL A 78 -6.84 7.09 -1.71
CA VAL A 78 -7.33 6.02 -2.60
C VAL A 78 -8.26 5.07 -1.86
N PHE A 79 -7.89 4.60 -0.67
CA PHE A 79 -8.76 3.74 0.14
C PHE A 79 -10.07 4.43 0.52
N GLY A 80 -10.02 5.71 0.90
CA GLY A 80 -11.21 6.50 1.23
C GLY A 80 -12.14 6.65 0.03
N ILE A 81 -11.60 6.95 -1.15
CA ILE A 81 -12.38 7.06 -2.40
C ILE A 81 -12.95 5.68 -2.78
N MET A 82 -12.16 4.60 -2.71
CA MET A 82 -12.66 3.25 -3.01
C MET A 82 -13.85 2.89 -2.11
N ASN A 83 -13.71 3.14 -0.80
CA ASN A 83 -14.77 2.88 0.16
C ASN A 83 -16.00 3.77 -0.08
N LEU A 84 -15.80 5.04 -0.42
CA LEU A 84 -16.90 5.94 -0.78
C LEU A 84 -17.68 5.41 -2.00
N ILE A 85 -16.97 5.00 -3.05
CA ILE A 85 -17.56 4.45 -4.27
C ILE A 85 -18.28 3.13 -3.98
N CYS A 86 -17.64 2.20 -3.27
CA CYS A 86 -18.27 0.93 -2.84
C CYS A 86 -19.58 1.18 -2.09
N ASN A 87 -19.56 2.06 -1.07
CA ASN A 87 -20.74 2.31 -0.24
C ASN A 87 -21.84 3.10 -0.98
N THR A 88 -21.48 3.92 -1.98
CA THR A 88 -22.45 4.72 -2.74
C THR A 88 -23.08 3.92 -3.88
N ILE A 89 -22.31 3.07 -4.55
CA ILE A 89 -22.74 2.33 -5.75
C ILE A 89 -23.19 0.90 -5.40
N GLY A 90 -22.86 0.38 -4.21
CA GLY A 90 -23.21 -0.99 -3.79
C GLY A 90 -22.52 -2.07 -4.63
N ALA A 91 -21.40 -1.72 -5.26
CA ALA A 91 -20.64 -2.58 -6.18
C ALA A 91 -19.60 -3.47 -5.46
N CYS A 92 -19.61 -3.44 -4.13
CA CYS A 92 -18.81 -4.22 -3.21
C CYS A 92 -19.78 -4.79 -2.16
#